data_AF-A0AB37RL73-F1
#
_entry.id   AF-A0AB37RL73-F1
#
_cell.length_a   1.000
_cell.length_b   1.000
_cell.length_c   1.000
_cell.angle_alpha   90.00
_cell.angle_beta   90.00
_cell.angle_gamma   90.00
#
_symmetry.space_group_name_H-M   'P 1'
#
loop_
_entity.id
_entity.type
_entity.pdbx_description
1 polymer ?
#
loop_
_entity_poly.entity_id
_entity_poly.type
_entity_poly.pdbx_seq_one_letter_code
_entity_poly.pdbx_strand_id
1 'polypeptide(L)'
;YLAGVTLQPTDKRVQQIMPLKGYGRINYDRQHDMVSIGYSDGSTDILKASDLLAGNYNVLYNFNITDYGIDFNKNTYQSECLDFPYFYFAAGGGQETNEDPHKVWALNVVHKGAEFEVYLDNDLDFPNLTDENREVETCNVFYQNGQPYMLFTFNTNALLINPAPMEREKVYT
;
A
#
# COMPACT_ATOMS: atom_id res chain seq x y z
N TYR A 1 -5.65 19.24 -4.05
CA TYR A 1 -5.67 18.78 -5.45
C TYR A 1 -6.02 19.94 -6.36
N LEU A 2 -5.33 20.08 -7.51
CA LEU A 2 -5.64 21.05 -8.56
C LEU A 2 -5.72 20.30 -9.89
N ALA A 3 -6.92 20.25 -10.50
CA ALA A 3 -7.15 19.48 -11.71
C ALA A 3 -6.34 20.03 -12.89
N GLY A 4 -5.70 19.14 -13.67
CA GLY A 4 -4.95 19.49 -14.89
C GLY A 4 -3.64 20.24 -14.66
N VAL A 5 -3.11 20.26 -13.43
CA VAL A 5 -1.88 20.98 -13.08
C VAL A 5 -0.79 20.02 -12.61
N THR A 6 0.39 20.10 -13.21
CA THR A 6 1.62 19.48 -12.70
C THR A 6 2.27 20.40 -11.68
N LEU A 7 2.43 19.93 -10.43
CA LEU A 7 3.12 20.67 -9.38
C LEU A 7 4.58 20.22 -9.28
N GLN A 8 5.49 21.18 -9.10
CA GLN A 8 6.89 20.91 -8.78
C GLN A 8 7.09 21.02 -7.26
N PRO A 9 8.08 20.33 -6.67
CA PRO A 9 8.39 20.48 -5.25
C PRO A 9 8.69 21.93 -4.81
N THR A 10 9.15 22.77 -5.73
CA THR A 10 9.44 24.19 -5.51
C THR A 10 8.25 25.13 -5.74
N ASP A 11 7.09 24.59 -6.11
CA ASP A 11 5.88 25.39 -6.33
C ASP A 11 5.41 26.01 -5.00
N LYS A 12 5.13 27.31 -4.98
CA LYS A 12 4.65 28.03 -3.78
C LYS A 12 3.35 27.49 -3.17
N ARG A 13 2.60 26.67 -3.93
CA ARG A 13 1.37 25.99 -3.49
C ARG A 13 1.65 24.67 -2.78
N VAL A 14 2.89 24.16 -2.86
CA VAL A 14 3.35 22.97 -2.17
C VAL A 14 3.99 23.41 -0.86
N GLN A 15 3.51 22.85 0.24
CA GLN A 15 4.10 23.07 1.56
C GLN A 15 5.01 21.89 1.88
N GLN A 16 6.30 22.16 2.08
CA GLN A 16 7.18 21.19 2.68
C GLN A 16 6.87 21.09 4.17
N ILE A 17 6.46 19.90 4.62
CA ILE A 17 6.18 19.64 6.02
C ILE A 17 7.48 19.29 6.77
N MET A 18 8.22 18.30 6.28
CA MET A 18 9.47 17.86 6.91
C MET A 18 10.37 17.10 5.93
N PRO A 19 11.71 17.21 6.04
CA PRO A 19 12.62 16.29 5.36
C PRO A 19 12.59 14.89 5.99
N LEU A 20 12.59 13.85 5.17
CA LEU A 20 12.70 12.45 5.62
C LEU A 20 14.14 11.93 5.48
N LYS A 21 14.46 10.82 6.16
CA LYS A 21 15.77 10.16 6.09
C LYS A 21 16.09 9.53 4.72
N GLY A 22 15.12 9.52 3.80
CA GLY A 22 15.22 8.93 2.46
C GLY A 22 13.88 8.98 1.74
N TYR A 23 13.73 8.17 0.68
CA TYR A 23 12.43 7.95 0.05
C TYR A 23 11.50 7.21 1.03
N GLY A 24 10.42 7.87 1.43
CA GLY A 24 9.38 7.32 2.29
C GLY A 24 8.08 7.16 1.52
N ARG A 25 7.46 5.99 1.61
CA ARG A 25 6.05 5.78 1.27
C ARG A 25 5.21 6.25 2.44
N ILE A 26 4.15 7.03 2.16
CA ILE A 26 3.37 7.70 3.19
C ILE A 26 1.92 7.31 3.02
N ASN A 27 1.30 6.82 4.09
CA ASN A 27 -0.14 6.63 4.19
C ASN A 27 -0.70 7.48 5.34
N TYR A 28 -1.88 8.06 5.16
CA TYR A 28 -2.57 8.86 6.18
C TYR A 28 -3.91 8.24 6.53
N ASP A 29 -4.00 7.74 7.75
CA ASP A 29 -5.25 7.34 8.39
C ASP A 29 -5.94 8.58 8.96
N ARG A 30 -6.94 9.06 8.21
CA ARG A 30 -7.74 10.21 8.60
C ARG A 30 -8.64 9.94 9.81
N GLN A 31 -9.09 8.71 10.03
CA GLN A 31 -10.03 8.40 11.10
C GLN A 31 -9.35 8.54 12.47
N HIS A 32 -8.08 8.15 12.56
CA HIS A 32 -7.32 8.17 13.80
C HIS A 32 -6.27 9.29 13.87
N ASP A 33 -6.13 10.08 12.81
CA ASP A 33 -5.14 11.15 12.65
C ASP A 33 -3.68 10.65 12.74
N MET A 34 -3.44 9.50 12.10
CA MET A 34 -2.16 8.78 12.15
C MET A 34 -1.53 8.70 10.76
N VAL A 35 -0.20 8.73 10.70
CA VAL A 35 0.59 8.64 9.46
C VAL A 35 1.55 7.46 9.57
N SER A 36 1.62 6.63 8.54
CA SER A 36 2.75 5.71 8.34
C SER A 36 3.78 6.33 7.43
N ILE A 37 5.05 6.06 7.70
CA ILE A 37 6.16 6.36 6.80
C ILE A 37 7.00 5.09 6.66
N GLY A 38 6.80 4.36 5.56
CA GLY A 38 7.53 3.15 5.20
C GLY A 38 8.78 3.45 4.37
N TYR A 39 9.91 2.82 4.70
CA TYR A 39 11.20 3.02 4.04
C TYR A 39 11.62 1.79 3.22
N SER A 40 12.59 1.97 2.33
CA SER A 40 13.06 0.91 1.43
C SER A 40 13.72 -0.29 2.13
N ASP A 41 14.12 -0.13 3.39
CA ASP A 41 14.66 -1.20 4.24
C ASP A 41 13.58 -1.97 5.01
N GLY A 42 12.30 -1.66 4.76
CA GLY A 42 11.14 -2.22 5.44
C GLY A 42 10.82 -1.57 6.79
N SER A 43 11.70 -0.70 7.31
CA SER A 43 11.38 0.05 8.52
C SER A 43 10.18 0.96 8.28
N THR A 44 9.23 0.95 9.21
CA THR A 44 8.02 1.77 9.14
C THR A 44 7.80 2.47 10.47
N ASP A 45 7.67 3.80 10.41
CA ASP A 45 7.33 4.63 11.56
C ASP A 45 5.84 5.00 11.52
N ILE A 46 5.19 4.98 12.69
CA ILE A 46 3.81 5.43 12.87
C ILE A 46 3.83 6.68 13.76
N LEU A 47 3.28 7.78 13.24
CA LEU A 47 3.29 9.11 13.86
C LEU A 47 1.88 9.70 13.90
N LYS A 48 1.68 10.78 14.67
CA LYS A 48 0.49 11.63 14.54
C LYS A 48 0.66 12.62 13.40
N ALA A 49 -0.39 12.81 12.61
CA ALA A 49 -0.37 13.84 11.57
C ALA A 49 -0.23 15.25 12.17
N SER A 50 -0.90 15.51 13.31
CA SER A 50 -0.79 16.79 14.02
C SER A 50 0.65 17.16 14.40
N ASP A 51 1.45 16.18 14.83
CA ASP A 51 2.84 16.40 15.22
C ASP A 51 3.70 16.72 14.00
N LEU A 52 3.53 15.96 12.92
CA LEU A 52 4.21 16.21 11.65
C LEU A 52 3.92 17.61 11.10
N LEU A 53 2.64 18.01 11.09
CA LEU A 53 2.22 19.34 10.64
C LEU A 53 2.76 20.48 11.51
N ALA A 54 3.04 20.21 12.79
CA ALA A 54 3.70 21.12 13.71
C ALA A 54 5.24 21.10 13.59
N GLY A 55 5.80 20.29 12.69
CA GLY A 55 7.24 20.16 12.49
C GLY A 55 7.92 19.20 13.47
N ASN A 56 7.18 18.30 14.12
CA ASN A 56 7.71 17.34 15.09
C ASN A 56 7.66 15.91 14.55
N TYR A 57 8.81 15.21 14.56
CA TYR A 57 8.91 13.80 14.15
C TYR A 57 8.87 12.89 15.38
N ASN A 58 7.68 12.76 15.98
CA ASN A 58 7.49 11.94 17.17
C ASN A 58 6.97 10.54 16.77
N VAL A 59 7.88 9.56 16.75
CA VAL A 59 7.52 8.17 16.46
C VAL A 59 6.76 7.58 17.65
N LEU A 60 5.53 7.11 17.41
CA LEU A 60 4.70 6.45 18.42
C LEU A 60 4.87 4.93 18.39
N TYR A 61 4.92 4.36 17.18
CA TYR A 61 5.17 2.94 16.97
C TYR A 61 6.15 2.76 15.83
N ASN A 62 6.91 1.67 15.86
CA ASN A 62 7.82 1.30 14.79
C ASN A 62 7.86 -0.22 14.63
N PHE A 63 8.07 -0.67 13.41
CA PHE A 63 8.27 -2.08 13.08
C PHE A 63 9.06 -2.19 11.78
N ASN A 64 9.55 -3.40 11.47
CA ASN A 64 10.09 -3.71 10.16
C ASN A 64 9.22 -4.77 9.49
N ILE A 65 8.69 -4.49 8.30
CA ILE A 65 7.81 -5.44 7.60
C ILE A 65 8.54 -6.74 7.22
N THR A 66 9.87 -6.74 7.11
CA THR A 66 10.65 -7.97 6.89
C THR A 66 10.52 -8.99 8.02
N ASP A 67 10.18 -8.54 9.23
CA ASP A 67 9.93 -9.42 10.37
C ASP A 67 8.63 -10.23 10.23
N TYR A 68 7.80 -9.89 9.23
CA TYR A 68 6.48 -10.48 8.98
C TYR A 68 6.45 -11.36 7.72
N GLY A 69 7.60 -11.63 7.11
CA GLY A 69 7.73 -12.66 6.08
C GLY A 69 7.85 -12.16 4.63
N ILE A 70 7.86 -10.85 4.39
CA ILE A 70 8.22 -10.31 3.07
C ILE A 70 9.73 -10.42 2.83
N ASP A 71 10.11 -10.88 1.64
CA ASP A 71 11.50 -10.92 1.17
C ASP A 71 11.63 -9.99 -0.03
N PHE A 72 12.22 -8.80 0.14
CA PHE A 72 12.38 -7.83 -0.96
C PHE A 72 13.26 -8.32 -2.12
N ASN A 73 13.97 -9.44 -1.99
CA ASN A 73 14.68 -10.06 -3.11
C ASN A 73 13.77 -10.92 -3.99
N LYS A 74 12.56 -11.22 -3.53
CA LYS A 74 11.57 -12.07 -4.20
C LYS A 74 10.25 -11.38 -4.43
N ASN A 75 9.84 -10.53 -3.49
CA ASN A 75 8.54 -9.90 -3.45
C ASN A 75 8.64 -8.44 -3.92
N THR A 76 7.94 -8.10 -4.99
CA THR A 76 7.79 -6.72 -5.44
C THR A 76 6.81 -5.99 -4.53
N TYR A 77 7.28 -5.00 -3.76
CA TYR A 77 6.41 -4.23 -2.85
C TYR A 77 5.56 -3.22 -3.61
N GLN A 78 4.24 -3.32 -3.49
CA GLN A 78 3.30 -2.57 -4.32
C GLN A 78 2.60 -1.46 -3.55
N SER A 79 2.09 -1.73 -2.35
CA SER A 79 1.30 -0.73 -1.61
C SER A 79 1.23 -0.98 -0.11
N GLU A 80 0.76 0.05 0.61
CA GLU A 80 0.49 0.01 2.04
C GLU A 80 -0.75 0.82 2.43
N CYS A 81 -1.42 0.37 3.49
CA CYS A 81 -2.55 1.03 4.10
C CYS A 81 -2.43 1.01 5.62
N LEU A 82 -2.50 2.19 6.25
CA LEU A 82 -2.70 2.32 7.69
C LEU A 82 -4.20 2.54 7.95
N ASP A 83 -4.79 1.64 8.73
CA ASP A 83 -6.13 1.77 9.31
C ASP A 83 -5.99 1.37 10.78
N PHE A 84 -5.54 2.33 11.59
CA PHE A 84 -5.03 2.09 12.93
C PHE A 84 -6.07 1.32 13.78
N PRO A 85 -5.66 0.25 14.50
CA PRO A 85 -4.30 -0.17 14.79
C PRO A 85 -3.70 -1.14 13.77
N TYR A 86 -4.31 -1.34 12.61
CA TYR A 86 -3.84 -2.28 11.60
C TYR A 86 -3.01 -1.59 10.53
N PHE A 87 -1.98 -2.29 10.08
CA PHE A 87 -1.19 -1.93 8.92
C PHE A 87 -1.20 -3.08 7.93
N TYR A 88 -1.55 -2.76 6.70
CA TYR A 88 -1.62 -3.68 5.60
C TYR A 88 -0.55 -3.34 4.58
N PHE A 89 0.07 -4.35 3.99
CA PHE A 89 0.94 -4.15 2.85
C PHE A 89 0.77 -5.29 1.85
N ALA A 90 0.91 -4.94 0.57
CA ALA A 90 0.75 -5.86 -0.54
C ALA A 90 2.05 -5.96 -1.34
N ALA A 91 2.33 -7.17 -1.78
CA ALA A 91 3.43 -7.46 -2.70
C ALA A 91 3.00 -8.50 -3.74
N GLY A 92 3.70 -8.54 -4.86
CA GLY A 92 3.48 -9.47 -5.95
C GLY A 92 3.80 -8.83 -7.29
N GLY A 93 4.33 -9.61 -8.22
CA GLY A 93 4.73 -9.15 -9.55
C GLY A 93 3.63 -9.37 -10.59
N GLY A 94 3.73 -8.74 -11.75
CA GLY A 94 2.63 -8.77 -12.74
C GLY A 94 2.26 -10.12 -13.36
N GLN A 95 3.04 -11.17 -13.11
CA GLN A 95 2.71 -12.54 -13.52
C GLN A 95 2.45 -13.41 -12.29
N GLU A 96 1.37 -14.22 -12.36
CA GLU A 96 1.10 -15.27 -11.38
C GLU A 96 2.22 -16.32 -11.45
N THR A 97 3.25 -16.12 -10.64
CA THR A 97 4.39 -17.02 -10.53
C THR A 97 4.59 -17.38 -9.06
N ASN A 98 5.15 -18.56 -8.82
CA ASN A 98 5.56 -18.95 -7.46
C ASN A 98 6.77 -18.14 -6.95
N GLU A 99 7.40 -17.33 -7.80
CA GLU A 99 8.61 -16.57 -7.47
C GLU A 99 8.28 -15.21 -6.83
N ASP A 100 7.22 -14.55 -7.30
CA ASP A 100 6.72 -13.25 -6.77
C ASP A 100 5.18 -13.27 -6.59
N PRO A 101 4.66 -14.07 -5.64
CA PRO A 101 3.22 -14.28 -5.50
C PRO A 101 2.48 -13.04 -4.99
N HIS A 102 1.22 -12.86 -5.43
CA HIS A 102 0.34 -11.82 -4.89
C HIS A 102 -0.08 -12.13 -3.47
N LYS A 103 0.46 -11.35 -2.53
CA LYS A 103 0.27 -11.55 -1.11
C LYS A 103 -0.07 -10.24 -0.42
N VAL A 104 -0.91 -10.35 0.59
CA VAL A 104 -1.25 -9.25 1.50
C VAL A 104 -1.01 -9.72 2.91
N TRP A 105 -0.33 -8.87 3.68
CA TRP A 105 -0.11 -9.07 5.10
C TRP A 105 -0.91 -8.04 5.88
N ALA A 106 -1.40 -8.46 7.03
CA ALA A 106 -1.95 -7.56 8.05
C ALA A 106 -1.19 -7.76 9.35
N LEU A 107 -0.82 -6.65 9.98
CA LEU A 107 -0.24 -6.64 11.32
C LEU A 107 -0.93 -5.60 12.19
N ASN A 108 -0.85 -5.79 13.50
CA ASN A 108 -1.27 -4.80 14.46
C ASN A 108 -0.06 -3.98 14.93
N VAL A 109 -0.09 -2.67 14.73
CA VAL A 109 1.04 -1.77 15.01
C VAL A 109 1.33 -1.62 16.51
N VAL A 110 0.32 -1.83 17.37
CA VAL A 110 0.42 -1.59 18.81
C VAL A 110 1.11 -2.75 19.51
N HIS A 111 0.66 -3.98 19.25
CA HIS A 111 1.28 -5.18 19.82
C HIS A 111 2.28 -5.87 18.89
N LYS A 112 2.48 -5.33 17.68
CA LYS A 112 3.45 -5.79 16.68
C LYS A 112 3.26 -7.24 16.25
N GLY A 113 2.03 -7.76 16.33
CA GLY A 113 1.70 -9.13 15.94
C GLY A 113 1.23 -9.21 14.49
N ALA A 114 1.57 -10.30 13.81
CA ALA A 114 0.93 -10.66 12.55
C ALA A 114 -0.52 -11.08 12.83
N GLU A 115 -1.47 -10.54 12.06
CA GLU A 115 -2.89 -10.87 12.15
C GLU A 115 -3.27 -11.92 11.11
N PHE A 116 -2.89 -11.68 9.86
CA PHE A 116 -3.06 -12.65 8.77
C PHE A 116 -2.09 -12.40 7.63
N GLU A 117 -1.97 -13.43 6.80
CA GLU A 117 -1.37 -13.40 5.48
C GLU A 117 -2.37 -14.06 4.52
N VAL A 118 -2.59 -13.45 3.35
CA VAL A 118 -3.51 -13.96 2.32
C VAL A 118 -2.78 -14.00 0.99
N TYR A 119 -2.86 -15.14 0.31
CA TYR A 119 -2.47 -15.29 -1.08
C TYR A 119 -3.67 -14.92 -1.95
N LEU A 120 -3.61 -13.77 -2.63
CA LEU A 120 -4.75 -13.22 -3.36
C LEU A 120 -5.25 -14.19 -4.44
N ASP A 121 -4.35 -14.89 -5.14
CA ASP A 121 -4.72 -15.82 -6.21
C ASP A 121 -5.31 -17.16 -5.72
N ASN A 122 -5.01 -17.56 -4.47
CA ASN A 122 -5.35 -18.89 -3.96
C ASN A 122 -6.46 -18.88 -2.90
N ASP A 123 -6.52 -17.81 -2.10
CA ASP A 123 -7.38 -17.73 -0.93
C ASP A 123 -8.66 -16.92 -1.19
N LEU A 124 -8.67 -16.11 -2.25
CA LEU A 124 -9.79 -15.25 -2.62
C LEU A 124 -10.28 -15.56 -4.03
N ASP A 125 -11.58 -15.40 -4.24
CA ASP A 125 -12.19 -15.46 -5.56
C ASP A 125 -12.37 -14.03 -6.09
N PHE A 126 -11.77 -13.74 -7.24
CA PHE A 126 -11.92 -12.48 -7.95
C PHE A 126 -12.65 -12.71 -9.27
N PRO A 127 -14.00 -12.66 -9.28
CA PRO A 127 -14.78 -12.93 -10.47
C PRO A 127 -14.38 -12.01 -11.63
N ASN A 128 -14.10 -12.60 -12.79
CA ASN A 128 -13.66 -11.90 -14.01
C ASN A 128 -12.23 -11.32 -13.96
N LEU A 129 -11.39 -11.72 -12.99
CA LEU A 129 -9.94 -11.53 -13.04
C LEU A 129 -9.29 -12.69 -13.85
N THR A 130 -9.50 -12.69 -15.16
CA THR A 130 -9.06 -13.79 -16.04
C THR A 130 -7.79 -13.46 -16.84
N ASP A 131 -7.18 -12.30 -16.59
CA ASP A 131 -6.00 -11.85 -17.32
C ASP A 131 -4.78 -12.66 -16.89
N GLU A 132 -3.96 -13.05 -17.87
CA GLU A 132 -2.70 -13.77 -17.65
C GLU A 132 -1.68 -12.91 -16.90
N ASN A 133 -1.67 -11.59 -17.18
CA ASN A 133 -0.86 -10.62 -16.47
C ASN A 133 -1.78 -9.77 -15.61
N ARG A 134 -1.65 -9.92 -14.29
CA ARG A 134 -2.34 -9.16 -13.27
C ARG A 134 -1.32 -8.84 -12.19
N GLU A 135 -1.11 -7.57 -11.90
CA GLU A 135 -0.20 -7.09 -10.87
C GLU A 135 -1.02 -6.47 -9.77
N VAL A 136 -0.81 -6.85 -8.51
CA VAL A 136 -1.46 -6.14 -7.40
C VAL A 136 -0.87 -4.72 -7.30
N GLU A 137 -1.71 -3.70 -7.23
CA GLU A 137 -1.26 -2.29 -7.24
C GLU A 137 -1.66 -1.55 -5.96
N THR A 138 -2.72 -1.99 -5.28
CA THR A 138 -3.22 -1.34 -4.07
C THR A 138 -3.90 -2.33 -3.14
N CYS A 139 -3.56 -2.26 -1.85
CA CYS A 139 -4.43 -2.66 -0.75
C CYS A 139 -4.86 -1.40 0.02
N ASN A 140 -6.15 -1.24 0.29
CA ASN A 140 -6.67 -0.11 1.05
C ASN A 140 -7.91 -0.50 1.85
N VAL A 141 -8.19 0.16 2.96
CA VAL A 141 -9.44 0.00 3.70
C VAL A 141 -10.36 1.16 3.39
N PHE A 142 -11.60 0.86 3.02
CA PHE A 142 -12.65 1.88 2.94
C PHE A 142 -13.85 1.46 3.78
N TYR A 143 -14.64 2.46 4.18
CA TYR A 143 -15.79 2.26 5.03
C TYR A 143 -17.07 2.59 4.27
N GLN A 144 -18.03 1.66 4.28
CA GLN A 144 -19.39 1.90 3.80
C GLN A 144 -20.36 1.70 4.96
N ASN A 145 -21.07 2.78 5.35
CA ASN A 145 -21.97 2.78 6.52
C ASN A 145 -21.30 2.29 7.82
N GLY A 146 -20.02 2.61 8.00
CA GLY A 146 -19.23 2.21 9.18
C GLY A 146 -18.73 0.76 9.15
N GLN A 147 -19.06 -0.02 8.11
CA GLN A 147 -18.47 -1.34 7.89
C GLN A 147 -17.18 -1.20 7.07
N PRO A 148 -16.06 -1.79 7.53
CA PRO A 148 -14.81 -1.79 6.79
C PRO A 148 -14.85 -2.82 5.65
N TYR A 149 -14.24 -2.47 4.53
CA TYR A 149 -14.02 -3.33 3.37
C TYR A 149 -12.57 -3.18 2.93
N MET A 150 -11.95 -4.30 2.59
CA MET A 150 -10.61 -4.31 2.01
C MET A 150 -10.73 -4.19 0.50
N LEU A 151 -10.17 -3.13 -0.03
CA LEU A 151 -10.09 -2.87 -1.47
C LEU A 151 -8.76 -3.38 -1.99
N PHE A 152 -8.82 -4.18 -3.05
CA PHE A 152 -7.68 -4.59 -3.85
C PHE A 152 -7.81 -4.05 -5.25
N THR A 153 -6.70 -3.61 -5.82
CA THR A 153 -6.65 -3.30 -7.24
C THR A 153 -5.58 -4.09 -7.96
N PHE A 154 -5.87 -4.40 -9.22
CA PHE A 154 -4.98 -5.10 -10.11
C PHE A 154 -4.81 -4.31 -11.40
N ASN A 155 -3.57 -4.01 -11.76
CA ASN A 155 -3.24 -3.62 -13.12
C ASN A 155 -3.21 -4.88 -13.99
N THR A 156 -4.00 -4.89 -15.05
CA THR A 156 -4.20 -6.06 -15.90
C THR A 156 -3.85 -5.75 -17.34
N ASN A 157 -3.22 -6.72 -18.01
CA ASN A 157 -2.95 -6.67 -19.44
C ASN A 157 -3.44 -7.97 -20.09
N ALA A 158 -4.38 -7.84 -21.04
CA ALA A 158 -4.80 -8.95 -21.87
C ALA A 158 -3.77 -9.20 -22.97
N LEU A 159 -2.87 -10.15 -22.77
CA LEU A 159 -2.13 -10.73 -23.89
C LEU A 159 -3.14 -11.59 -24.67
N LEU A 160 -3.73 -11.04 -25.75
CA LEU A 160 -3.99 -11.72 -27.04
C LEU A 160 -5.07 -10.97 -27.87
N ILE A 161 -4.73 -10.73 -29.14
CA ILE A 161 -5.49 -10.23 -30.30
C ILE A 161 -5.44 -8.71 -30.60
N ASN A 162 -5.04 -7.83 -29.68
CA ASN A 162 -4.83 -6.40 -30.03
C ASN A 162 -3.45 -5.92 -29.55
N PRO A 163 -2.50 -5.57 -30.45
CA PRO A 163 -1.14 -5.19 -30.09
C PRO A 163 -1.01 -3.79 -29.43
N ALA A 164 -2.11 -3.18 -28.99
CA ALA A 164 -2.05 -2.01 -28.14
C ALA A 164 -1.99 -2.50 -26.67
N PRO A 165 -0.93 -2.20 -25.91
CA PRO A 165 -0.92 -2.42 -24.47
C PRO A 165 -1.99 -1.52 -23.87
N MET A 166 -3.16 -2.08 -23.60
CA MET A 166 -4.21 -1.42 -22.84
C MET A 166 -4.13 -1.95 -21.43
N GLU A 167 -3.31 -1.30 -20.60
CA GLU A 167 -3.39 -1.46 -19.15
C GLU A 167 -4.80 -1.11 -18.70
N ARG A 168 -5.39 -2.00 -17.91
CA ARG A 168 -6.72 -1.83 -17.32
C ARG A 168 -6.61 -2.04 -15.82
N GLU A 169 -7.11 -1.08 -15.06
CA GLU A 169 -7.26 -1.21 -13.62
C GLU A 169 -8.56 -1.95 -13.29
N LYS A 170 -8.49 -3.01 -12.49
CA LYS A 170 -9.65 -3.70 -11.91
C LYS A 170 -9.66 -3.51 -10.40
N VAL A 171 -10.83 -3.25 -9.83
CA VAL A 171 -11.02 -2.95 -8.40
C VAL A 171 -11.98 -3.98 -7.79
N TYR A 172 -11.58 -4.54 -6.65
CA TYR A 172 -12.33 -5.54 -5.88
C TYR A 172 -12.46 -5.10 -4.42
N THR A 173 -13.52 -5.54 -3.74
CA THR A 173 -13.88 -5.16 -2.36
C THR A 173 -14.42 -6.35 -1.58
#